data_AF-A0A5J5GIJ6-F1
#
_entry.id   AF-A0A5J5GIJ6-F1
#
_cell.length_a   1.000
_cell.length_b   1.000
_cell.length_c   1.000
_cell.angle_alpha   90.00
_cell.angle_beta   90.00
_cell.angle_gamma   90.00
#
_symmetry.space_group_name_H-M   'P 1'
#
loop_
_entity.id
_entity.type
_entity.pdbx_description
1 polymer ?
#
loop_
_entity_poly.entity_id
_entity_poly.type
_entity_poly.pdbx_seq_one_letter_code
_entity_poly.pdbx_strand_id
1 'polypeptide(L)'
;MNTLLTAADIRYAEKDILELRTASVRVQRIYSKAFALLSGYYPDGWWQASTGLGLEDIRRLYGAGSEEPGTLLQKWIKSSLGWKCIGCGIAAPPIGPDGAGVPERDPLSSPVELCSLALQASVWSQFEKTMLLHPLLRDELFWNGEELADIAAYLVPTYWSRSGLHDRPYECRPRSTRGIGIFQQWLPAPTVRYESEGGSVQVRWMTGVYVRRLDFIALGAYLKPSGGERIYLDPVFVGR
;
A
#
# COMPACT_ATOMS: atom_id res chain seq x y z
N MET A 1 5.56 -14.30 -19.05
CA MET A 1 6.57 -13.65 -19.91
C MET A 1 7.53 -12.87 -19.02
N ASN A 2 8.80 -13.26 -18.96
CA ASN A 2 9.83 -12.52 -18.21
C ASN A 2 10.50 -11.55 -19.18
N THR A 3 9.95 -10.34 -19.30
CA THR A 3 10.62 -9.27 -20.05
C THR A 3 11.82 -8.81 -19.24
N LEU A 4 13.02 -8.99 -19.80
CA LEU A 4 14.27 -8.50 -19.22
C LEU A 4 14.27 -6.97 -19.33
N LEU A 5 13.99 -6.28 -18.24
CA LEU A 5 14.16 -4.83 -18.12
C LEU A 5 15.47 -4.56 -17.38
N THR A 6 16.28 -3.64 -17.87
CA THR A 6 17.37 -3.08 -17.06
C THR A 6 16.81 -1.95 -16.19
N ALA A 7 17.46 -1.64 -15.06
CA ALA A 7 16.98 -0.56 -14.18
C ALA A 7 16.91 0.81 -14.87
N ALA A 8 17.77 1.05 -15.86
CA ALA A 8 17.78 2.27 -16.69
C ALA A 8 16.55 2.40 -17.61
N ASP A 9 15.87 1.28 -17.89
CA ASP A 9 14.69 1.24 -18.77
C ASP A 9 13.36 1.43 -18.01
N ILE A 10 13.40 1.55 -16.69
CA ILE A 10 12.18 1.69 -15.88
C ILE A 10 11.63 3.11 -16.04
N ARG A 11 10.75 3.26 -17.03
CA ARG A 11 9.96 4.46 -17.25
C ARG A 11 8.48 4.13 -17.09
N TYR A 12 7.76 5.03 -16.43
CA TYR A 12 6.31 4.96 -16.39
C TYR A 12 5.73 5.52 -17.68
N ALA A 13 4.81 4.79 -18.31
CA ALA A 13 4.01 5.38 -19.38
C ALA A 13 3.08 6.44 -18.78
N GLU A 14 2.73 7.47 -19.54
CA GLU A 14 1.83 8.55 -19.08
C GLU A 14 0.51 8.01 -18.51
N LYS A 15 -0.05 6.98 -19.14
CA LYS A 15 -1.24 6.27 -18.66
C LYS A 15 -1.06 5.65 -17.27
N ASP A 16 0.13 5.09 -16.98
CA ASP A 16 0.42 4.47 -15.69
C ASP A 16 0.53 5.54 -14.61
N ILE A 17 1.10 6.70 -14.94
CA ILE A 17 1.20 7.85 -14.03
C ILE A 17 -0.19 8.37 -13.68
N LEU A 18 -1.05 8.57 -14.70
CA LEU A 18 -2.42 9.04 -14.50
C LEU A 18 -3.26 8.04 -13.68
N GLU A 19 -3.12 6.75 -13.95
CA GLU A 19 -3.79 5.69 -13.20
C GLU A 19 -3.32 5.69 -11.74
N LEU A 20 -2.02 5.66 -11.47
CA LEU A 20 -1.47 5.66 -10.11
C LEU A 20 -1.83 6.93 -9.33
N ARG A 21 -1.82 8.09 -9.99
CA ARG A 21 -2.28 9.36 -9.40
C ARG A 21 -3.72 9.25 -8.92
N THR A 22 -4.62 8.71 -9.75
CA THR A 22 -6.04 8.58 -9.43
C THR A 22 -6.29 7.48 -8.40
N ALA A 23 -5.71 6.30 -8.63
CA ALA A 23 -5.88 5.11 -7.79
C ALA A 23 -5.35 5.33 -6.36
N SER A 24 -4.21 6.02 -6.22
CA SER A 24 -3.63 6.30 -4.90
C SER A 24 -4.51 7.16 -4.00
N VAL A 25 -5.14 8.18 -4.57
CA VAL A 25 -6.10 9.03 -3.85
C VAL A 25 -7.35 8.24 -3.47
N ARG A 26 -7.87 7.40 -4.37
CA ARG A 26 -9.03 6.52 -4.09
C ARG A 26 -8.74 5.52 -2.98
N VAL A 27 -7.59 4.83 -3.04
CA VAL A 27 -7.12 3.93 -1.98
C VAL A 27 -6.97 4.67 -0.66
N GLN A 28 -6.46 5.90 -0.69
CA GLN A 28 -6.33 6.70 0.52
C GLN A 28 -7.70 7.07 1.12
N ARG A 29 -8.70 7.40 0.29
CA ARG A 29 -10.09 7.60 0.77
C ARG A 29 -10.65 6.35 1.43
N ILE A 30 -10.43 5.17 0.84
CA ILE A 30 -10.86 3.89 1.40
C ILE A 30 -10.21 3.66 2.78
N TYR A 31 -8.90 3.88 2.90
CA TYR A 31 -8.22 3.75 4.19
C TYR A 31 -8.68 4.77 5.21
N SER A 32 -8.86 6.03 4.83
CA SER A 32 -9.40 7.07 5.71
C SER A 32 -10.80 6.74 6.21
N LYS A 33 -11.68 6.25 5.33
CA LYS A 33 -13.05 5.86 5.68
C LYS A 33 -13.08 4.62 6.60
N ALA A 34 -12.26 3.61 6.30
CA ALA A 34 -12.11 2.45 7.16
C ALA A 34 -11.54 2.84 8.54
N PHE A 35 -10.51 3.68 8.57
CA PHE A 35 -9.93 4.18 9.82
C PHE A 35 -10.95 4.96 10.64
N ALA A 36 -11.72 5.87 10.03
CA ALA A 36 -12.76 6.64 10.72
C ALA A 36 -13.76 5.71 11.41
N LEU A 37 -14.23 4.67 10.71
CA LEU A 37 -15.10 3.64 11.30
C LEU A 37 -14.41 2.94 12.47
N LEU A 38 -13.24 2.35 12.26
CA LEU A 38 -12.56 1.54 13.27
C LEU A 38 -12.16 2.35 14.51
N SER A 39 -11.74 3.60 14.34
CA SER A 39 -11.35 4.49 15.43
C SER A 39 -12.53 4.87 16.35
N GLY A 40 -13.77 4.75 15.86
CA GLY A 40 -14.96 4.94 16.68
C GLY A 40 -15.31 3.73 17.56
N TYR A 41 -14.78 2.54 17.25
CA TYR A 41 -15.09 1.30 17.97
C TYR A 41 -13.92 0.75 18.79
N TYR A 42 -12.68 0.99 18.38
CA TYR A 42 -11.49 0.51 19.10
C TYR A 42 -10.92 1.57 20.04
N PRO A 43 -10.59 1.21 21.29
CA PRO A 43 -9.99 2.15 22.24
C PRO A 43 -8.56 2.51 21.82
N ASP A 44 -8.10 3.71 22.18
CA ASP A 44 -6.79 4.26 21.82
C ASP A 44 -5.63 3.29 22.13
N GLY A 45 -5.64 2.66 23.30
CA GLY A 45 -4.61 1.69 23.71
C GLY A 45 -4.53 0.44 22.83
N TRP A 46 -5.62 0.07 22.16
CA TRP A 46 -5.64 -1.05 21.23
C TRP A 46 -4.75 -0.79 20.01
N TRP A 47 -4.74 0.44 19.48
CA TRP A 47 -3.92 0.82 18.32
C TRP A 47 -2.43 0.70 18.62
N GLN A 48 -2.00 1.19 19.80
CA GLN A 48 -0.61 1.10 20.23
C GLN A 48 -0.17 -0.35 20.45
N ALA A 49 -1.03 -1.17 21.08
CA ALA A 49 -0.72 -2.57 21.33
C ALA A 49 -0.65 -3.38 20.02
N SER A 50 -1.60 -3.17 19.10
CA SER A 50 -1.76 -3.94 17.87
C SER A 50 -0.80 -3.51 16.75
N THR A 51 -0.66 -2.20 16.54
CA THR A 51 0.14 -1.66 15.43
C THR A 51 1.47 -1.08 15.88
N GLY A 52 1.55 -0.59 17.12
CA GLY A 52 2.70 0.17 17.62
C GLY A 52 2.65 1.66 17.35
N LEU A 53 1.53 2.15 16.82
CA LEU A 53 1.26 3.57 16.63
C LEU A 53 0.22 4.04 17.63
N GLY A 54 0.41 5.26 18.14
CA GLY A 54 -0.61 5.97 18.89
C GLY A 54 -1.74 6.39 17.94
N LEU A 55 -2.94 6.59 18.49
CA LEU A 55 -4.09 6.99 17.67
C LEU A 55 -3.85 8.32 16.94
N GLU A 56 -3.13 9.26 17.56
CA GLU A 56 -2.75 10.53 16.92
C GLU A 56 -1.82 10.35 15.71
N ASP A 57 -0.86 9.42 15.78
CA ASP A 57 0.00 9.12 14.63
C ASP A 57 -0.81 8.54 13.47
N ILE A 58 -1.78 7.69 13.78
CA ILE A 58 -2.68 7.12 12.75
C ILE A 58 -3.62 8.21 12.20
N ARG A 59 -4.14 9.10 13.05
CA ARG A 59 -4.95 10.26 12.64
C ARG A 59 -4.17 11.21 11.72
N ARG A 60 -2.87 11.43 11.97
CA ARG A 60 -2.02 12.22 11.06
C ARG A 60 -1.90 11.60 9.67
N LEU A 61 -1.95 10.27 9.57
CA LEU A 61 -1.78 9.53 8.31
C LEU A 61 -3.10 9.30 7.56
N TYR A 62 -4.19 9.02 8.27
CA TYR A 62 -5.47 8.60 7.67
C TYR A 62 -6.66 9.48 8.06
N GLY A 63 -6.52 10.41 9.01
CA GLY A 63 -7.60 11.28 9.46
C GLY A 63 -7.88 12.45 8.52
N ALA A 64 -9.16 12.63 8.18
CA ALA A 64 -9.65 13.80 7.43
C ALA A 64 -9.77 15.02 8.36
N GLY A 65 -8.64 15.65 8.71
CA GLY A 65 -8.67 16.86 9.55
C GLY A 65 -7.43 17.13 10.39
N SER A 66 -6.37 16.31 10.28
CA SER A 66 -5.12 16.58 10.98
C SER A 66 -4.50 17.89 10.49
N GLU A 67 -4.18 18.82 11.42
CA GLU A 67 -3.53 20.10 11.10
C GLU A 67 -2.17 19.89 10.42
N GLU A 68 -1.43 18.87 10.86
CA GLU A 68 -0.13 18.47 10.32
C GLU A 68 -0.20 17.06 9.70
N PRO A 69 -0.68 16.94 8.44
CA PRO A 69 -0.86 15.64 7.81
C PRO A 69 0.48 14.98 7.48
N GLY A 70 0.62 13.73 7.90
CA GLY A 70 1.75 12.88 7.54
C GLY A 70 1.75 12.52 6.05
N THR A 71 2.92 12.19 5.52
CA THR A 71 3.06 11.67 4.15
C THR A 71 3.15 10.14 4.20
N LEU A 72 2.24 9.47 3.51
CA LEU A 72 2.26 8.02 3.34
C LEU A 72 2.98 7.64 2.06
N LEU A 73 3.81 6.62 2.14
CA LEU A 73 4.34 5.91 0.98
C LEU A 73 3.47 4.68 0.72
N GLN A 74 2.55 4.76 -0.24
CA GLN A 74 1.81 3.61 -0.72
C GLN A 74 2.72 2.73 -1.59
N LYS A 75 2.68 1.42 -1.38
CA LYS A 75 3.50 0.43 -2.09
C LYS A 75 2.65 -0.26 -3.15
N TRP A 76 3.02 -0.08 -4.41
CA TRP A 76 2.29 -0.55 -5.58
C TRP A 76 3.11 -1.56 -6.38
N ILE A 77 2.42 -2.53 -6.97
CA ILE A 77 2.96 -3.51 -7.91
C ILE A 77 2.12 -3.50 -9.19
N LYS A 78 2.78 -3.51 -10.35
CA LYS A 78 2.12 -3.80 -11.63
C LYS A 78 2.06 -5.30 -11.85
N SER A 79 0.87 -5.87 -11.78
CA SER A 79 0.62 -7.31 -11.99
C SER A 79 -0.13 -7.55 -13.31
N SER A 80 -0.39 -8.81 -13.66
CA SER A 80 -1.30 -9.16 -14.76
C SER A 80 -2.74 -8.67 -14.52
N LEU A 81 -3.10 -8.38 -13.27
CA LEU A 81 -4.41 -7.84 -12.87
C LEU A 81 -4.41 -6.30 -12.78
N GLY A 82 -3.41 -5.64 -13.35
CA GLY A 82 -3.21 -4.19 -13.25
C GLY A 82 -2.42 -3.77 -12.02
N TRP A 83 -2.52 -2.49 -11.67
CA TRP A 83 -1.86 -1.89 -10.52
C TRP A 83 -2.53 -2.30 -9.21
N LYS A 84 -1.75 -2.79 -8.25
CA LYS A 84 -2.24 -3.25 -6.96
C LYS A 84 -1.45 -2.62 -5.81
N CYS A 85 -2.18 -2.05 -4.85
CA CYS A 85 -1.64 -1.56 -3.58
C CYS A 85 -1.51 -2.71 -2.59
N ILE A 86 -0.29 -2.93 -2.10
CA ILE A 86 0.05 -4.01 -1.16
C ILE A 86 0.23 -3.52 0.28
N GLY A 87 0.00 -2.24 0.53
CA GLY A 87 0.11 -1.61 1.84
C GLY A 87 0.88 -0.29 1.79
N CYS A 88 1.14 0.28 2.96
CA CYS A 88 1.80 1.58 3.10
C CYS A 88 3.06 1.49 3.96
N GLY A 89 3.77 2.60 4.05
CA GLY A 89 4.84 2.86 4.99
C GLY A 89 4.99 4.37 5.16
N ILE A 90 6.00 4.77 5.93
CA ILE A 90 6.45 6.16 5.95
C ILE A 90 7.72 6.25 5.11
N ALA A 91 7.80 7.31 4.33
CA ALA A 91 9.04 7.78 3.76
C ALA A 91 8.93 9.30 3.62
N ALA A 92 10.04 10.00 3.85
CA ALA A 92 10.15 11.38 3.44
C ALA A 92 9.85 11.45 1.92
N PRO A 93 9.03 12.43 1.47
CA PRO A 93 8.88 12.66 0.05
C PRO A 93 10.27 12.91 -0.55
N PRO A 94 10.51 12.49 -1.80
CA PRO A 94 11.79 12.71 -2.44
C PRO A 94 12.08 14.22 -2.51
N ILE A 95 13.26 14.65 -2.07
CA ILE A 95 13.64 16.08 -2.05
C ILE A 95 14.31 16.41 -3.39
N GLY A 96 13.50 16.67 -4.44
CA GLY A 96 14.00 17.15 -5.74
C GLY A 96 15.16 16.33 -6.34
N PRO A 97 15.80 16.83 -7.42
CA PRO A 97 17.01 16.23 -7.98
C PRO A 97 18.28 16.48 -7.14
N ASP A 98 18.26 17.47 -6.23
CA ASP A 98 19.46 17.89 -5.47
C ASP A 98 19.52 17.30 -4.04
N GLY A 99 18.47 16.65 -3.56
CA GLY A 99 18.38 16.08 -2.22
C GLY A 99 18.70 14.60 -2.20
N ALA A 100 19.97 14.25 -2.46
CA ALA A 100 20.48 12.89 -2.30
C ALA A 100 20.60 12.51 -0.80
N GLY A 101 19.46 12.26 -0.16
CA GLY A 101 19.41 11.57 1.13
C GLY A 101 18.84 10.18 0.92
N VAL A 102 19.64 9.14 1.18
CA VAL A 102 19.07 7.80 1.42
C VAL A 102 18.10 7.97 2.60
N PRO A 103 16.78 7.73 2.44
CA PRO A 103 15.88 7.91 3.55
C PRO A 103 16.27 6.91 4.63
N GLU A 104 16.79 7.44 5.75
CA GLU A 104 17.06 6.67 6.96
C GLU A 104 15.78 5.91 7.33
N ARG A 105 15.93 4.65 7.73
CA ARG A 105 14.79 3.76 7.96
C ARG A 105 13.99 4.30 9.15
N ASP A 106 12.92 5.02 8.86
CA ASP A 106 12.03 5.59 9.87
C ASP A 106 11.59 4.49 10.84
N PRO A 107 11.81 4.64 12.17
CA PRO A 107 11.43 3.65 13.18
C PRO A 107 9.94 3.30 13.14
N LEU A 108 9.09 4.20 12.64
CA LEU A 108 7.65 3.99 12.46
C LEU A 108 7.30 3.20 11.19
N SER A 109 8.26 2.90 10.31
CA SER A 109 8.02 2.18 9.05
C SER A 109 7.33 0.84 9.24
N SER A 110 7.74 0.07 10.25
CA SER A 110 7.17 -1.25 10.55
C SER A 110 5.77 -1.12 11.18
N PRO A 111 5.56 -0.28 12.22
CA PRO A 111 4.23 0.03 12.73
C PRO A 111 3.23 0.51 11.67
N VAL A 112 3.65 1.37 10.73
CA VAL A 112 2.78 1.91 9.67
C VAL A 112 2.45 0.84 8.63
N GLU A 113 3.41 0.00 8.25
CA GLU A 113 3.13 -1.15 7.37
C GLU A 113 2.09 -2.05 8.03
N LEU A 114 2.22 -2.35 9.32
CA LEU A 114 1.26 -3.18 10.05
C LEU A 114 -0.13 -2.53 10.13
N CYS A 115 -0.20 -1.24 10.47
CA CYS A 115 -1.47 -0.49 10.48
C CYS A 115 -2.16 -0.49 9.11
N SER A 116 -1.40 -0.28 8.03
CA SER A 116 -1.96 -0.31 6.67
C SER A 116 -2.50 -1.69 6.29
N LEU A 117 -1.81 -2.76 6.69
CA LEU A 117 -2.26 -4.13 6.45
C LEU A 117 -3.50 -4.49 7.28
N ALA A 118 -3.59 -3.98 8.51
CA ALA A 118 -4.76 -4.11 9.36
C ALA A 118 -6.00 -3.42 8.76
N LEU A 119 -5.83 -2.20 8.25
CA LEU A 119 -6.88 -1.49 7.51
C LEU A 119 -7.28 -2.27 6.26
N GLN A 120 -6.32 -2.72 5.46
CA GLN A 120 -6.57 -3.49 4.24
C GLN A 120 -7.30 -4.80 4.52
N ALA A 121 -6.95 -5.51 5.60
CA ALA A 121 -7.65 -6.73 6.03
C ALA A 121 -9.10 -6.48 6.45
N SER A 122 -9.33 -5.36 7.14
CA SER A 122 -10.67 -4.94 7.57
C SER A 122 -11.54 -4.57 6.37
N VAL A 123 -10.99 -3.81 5.42
CA VAL A 123 -11.65 -3.43 4.17
C VAL A 123 -12.05 -4.66 3.38
N TRP A 124 -11.14 -5.62 3.17
CA TRP A 124 -11.46 -6.87 2.45
C TRP A 124 -12.53 -7.70 3.15
N SER A 125 -12.45 -7.81 4.47
CA SER A 125 -13.47 -8.53 5.26
C SER A 125 -14.86 -7.89 5.10
N GLN A 126 -14.94 -6.55 5.04
CA GLN A 126 -16.19 -5.84 4.81
C GLN A 126 -16.67 -5.94 3.37
N PHE A 127 -15.77 -5.85 2.39
CA PHE A 127 -16.06 -6.02 0.97
C PHE A 127 -16.72 -7.37 0.71
N GLU A 128 -16.13 -8.47 1.18
CA GLU A 128 -16.67 -9.81 0.95
C GLU A 128 -18.01 -10.03 1.67
N LYS A 129 -18.14 -9.56 2.91
CA LYS A 129 -19.42 -9.60 3.63
C LYS A 129 -20.50 -8.83 2.88
N THR A 130 -20.16 -7.68 2.32
CA THR A 130 -21.07 -6.88 1.50
C THR A 130 -21.49 -7.66 0.25
N MET A 131 -20.54 -8.24 -0.48
CA MET A 131 -20.82 -9.04 -1.68
C MET A 131 -21.68 -10.28 -1.40
N LEU A 132 -21.51 -10.91 -0.24
CA LEU A 132 -22.27 -12.10 0.14
C LEU A 132 -23.67 -11.75 0.68
N LEU A 133 -23.78 -10.70 1.50
CA LEU A 133 -24.96 -10.43 2.32
C LEU A 133 -25.82 -9.28 1.81
N HIS A 134 -25.33 -8.41 0.93
CA HIS A 134 -26.11 -7.27 0.41
C HIS A 134 -27.47 -7.67 -0.19
N PRO A 135 -27.64 -8.81 -0.90
CA PRO A 135 -28.97 -9.23 -1.35
C PRO A 135 -29.98 -9.45 -0.21
N LEU A 136 -29.51 -9.66 1.02
CA LEU A 136 -30.31 -9.90 2.21
C LEU A 136 -30.42 -8.67 3.11
N LEU A 137 -29.43 -7.78 3.08
CA LEU A 137 -29.38 -6.55 3.87
C LEU A 137 -30.09 -5.44 3.10
N ARG A 138 -31.29 -5.06 3.52
CA ARG A 138 -32.11 -4.00 2.89
C ARG A 138 -31.67 -2.57 3.27
N ASP A 139 -30.46 -2.43 3.78
CA ASP A 139 -29.94 -1.18 4.34
C ASP A 139 -28.91 -0.53 3.41
N GLU A 140 -28.64 0.75 3.66
CA GLU A 140 -27.56 1.46 2.98
C GLU A 140 -26.20 0.79 3.25
N LEU A 141 -25.45 0.56 2.17
CA LEU A 141 -24.13 -0.03 2.25
C LEU A 141 -23.10 0.96 2.80
N PHE A 142 -22.24 0.48 3.69
CA PHE A 142 -21.09 1.25 4.13
C PHE A 142 -20.16 1.62 2.96
N TRP A 143 -19.92 0.68 2.05
CA TRP A 143 -19.19 0.91 0.80
C TRP A 143 -20.15 1.11 -0.36
N ASN A 144 -20.06 2.23 -1.06
CA ASN A 144 -20.86 2.45 -2.27
C ASN A 144 -20.31 1.64 -3.46
N GLY A 145 -21.05 1.62 -4.58
CA GLY A 145 -20.68 0.83 -5.75
C GLY A 145 -19.30 1.20 -6.35
N GLU A 146 -18.94 2.48 -6.37
CA GLU A 146 -17.64 2.93 -6.86
C GLU A 146 -16.51 2.51 -5.92
N GLU A 147 -16.71 2.63 -4.61
CA GLU A 147 -15.75 2.21 -3.60
C GLU A 147 -15.52 0.69 -3.64
N LEU A 148 -16.58 -0.11 -3.81
CA LEU A 148 -16.46 -1.55 -3.98
C LEU A 148 -15.66 -1.92 -5.24
N ALA A 149 -15.89 -1.20 -6.35
CA ALA A 149 -15.11 -1.39 -7.57
C ALA A 149 -13.64 -1.02 -7.36
N ASP A 150 -13.34 0.11 -6.69
CA ASP A 150 -11.99 0.55 -6.38
C ASP A 150 -11.27 -0.43 -5.43
N ILE A 151 -11.96 -0.98 -4.42
CA ILE A 151 -11.42 -2.01 -3.51
C ILE A 151 -10.97 -3.23 -4.31
N ALA A 152 -11.84 -3.77 -5.17
CA ALA A 152 -11.53 -4.95 -5.98
C ALA A 152 -10.43 -4.66 -7.02
N ALA A 153 -10.46 -3.46 -7.61
CA ALA A 153 -9.51 -3.03 -8.63
C ALA A 153 -8.11 -2.82 -8.06
N TYR A 154 -7.96 -2.22 -6.88
CA TYR A 154 -6.65 -1.74 -6.43
C TYR A 154 -6.11 -2.42 -5.18
N LEU A 155 -6.93 -2.91 -4.25
CA LEU A 155 -6.41 -3.54 -3.04
C LEU A 155 -6.11 -5.02 -3.29
N VAL A 156 -5.01 -5.50 -2.71
CA VAL A 156 -4.70 -6.94 -2.72
C VAL A 156 -5.50 -7.65 -1.63
N PRO A 157 -6.16 -8.79 -1.91
CA PRO A 157 -6.82 -9.61 -0.91
C PRO A 157 -5.95 -9.82 0.32
N THR A 158 -6.43 -9.35 1.47
CA THR A 158 -5.70 -9.37 2.75
C THR A 158 -6.67 -9.76 3.85
N TYR A 159 -6.23 -10.60 4.78
CA TYR A 159 -7.09 -11.26 5.75
C TYR A 159 -6.42 -11.40 7.12
N TRP A 160 -7.24 -11.46 8.15
CA TRP A 160 -6.83 -11.74 9.53
C TRP A 160 -6.54 -13.21 9.79
N SER A 161 -6.92 -14.10 8.87
CA SER A 161 -6.72 -15.53 8.98
C SER A 161 -6.35 -16.12 7.63
N ARG A 162 -5.74 -17.30 7.69
CA ARG A 162 -5.29 -18.01 6.49
C ARG A 162 -6.44 -18.64 5.71
N SER A 163 -7.53 -19.01 6.39
CA SER A 163 -8.67 -19.73 5.81
C SER A 163 -9.33 -18.94 4.68
N GLY A 164 -9.51 -17.63 4.84
CA GLY A 164 -10.09 -16.78 3.77
C GLY A 164 -9.29 -16.79 2.45
N LEU A 165 -7.99 -17.09 2.50
CA LEU A 165 -7.15 -17.24 1.30
C LEU A 165 -7.04 -18.67 0.79
N HIS A 166 -7.04 -19.66 1.69
CA HIS A 166 -6.86 -21.08 1.35
C HIS A 166 -8.05 -21.70 0.64
N ASP A 167 -9.26 -21.15 0.87
CA ASP A 167 -10.44 -21.54 0.11
C ASP A 167 -10.40 -21.02 -1.34
N ARG A 168 -9.34 -20.27 -1.70
CA ARG A 168 -9.02 -19.80 -3.05
C ARG A 168 -7.65 -20.34 -3.48
N PRO A 169 -7.34 -20.42 -4.79
CA PRO A 169 -6.04 -20.91 -5.27
C PRO A 169 -4.92 -19.85 -5.12
N TYR A 170 -4.98 -19.02 -4.08
CA TYR A 170 -4.04 -17.93 -3.88
C TYR A 170 -2.86 -18.37 -3.03
N GLU A 171 -1.65 -18.20 -3.57
CA GLU A 171 -0.46 -18.20 -2.74
C GLU A 171 -0.54 -17.05 -1.73
N CYS A 172 -0.15 -17.31 -0.49
CA CYS A 172 -0.29 -16.35 0.61
C CYS A 172 1.07 -16.07 1.27
N ARG A 173 1.34 -14.80 1.59
CA ARG A 173 2.46 -14.43 2.45
C ARG A 173 1.99 -14.04 3.85
N PRO A 174 2.44 -14.73 4.91
CA PRO A 174 2.21 -14.26 6.26
C PRO A 174 2.99 -12.98 6.51
N ARG A 175 2.30 -12.00 7.09
CA ARG A 175 2.82 -10.75 7.62
C ARG A 175 2.53 -10.80 9.11
N SER A 176 3.43 -11.41 9.87
CA SER A 176 3.30 -11.57 11.32
C SER A 176 4.23 -10.61 12.01
N THR A 177 3.66 -9.69 12.79
CA THR A 177 4.40 -8.79 13.66
C THR A 177 3.58 -8.63 14.94
N ARG A 178 4.22 -8.73 16.11
CA ARG A 178 3.58 -8.59 17.44
C ARG A 178 2.42 -9.55 17.72
N GLY A 179 2.48 -10.78 17.21
CA GLY A 179 1.49 -11.83 17.48
C GLY A 179 0.18 -11.71 16.69
N ILE A 180 0.04 -10.68 15.84
CA ILE A 180 -1.09 -10.54 14.92
C ILE A 180 -0.70 -11.14 13.58
N GLY A 181 -1.41 -12.19 13.17
CA GLY A 181 -1.25 -12.81 11.86
C GLY A 181 -2.08 -12.09 10.81
N ILE A 182 -1.44 -11.37 9.90
CA ILE A 182 -2.10 -10.85 8.69
C ILE A 182 -1.60 -11.65 7.49
N PHE A 183 -2.51 -12.02 6.61
CA PHE A 183 -2.26 -12.89 5.48
C PHE A 183 -2.67 -12.15 4.21
N GLN A 184 -1.70 -11.89 3.33
CA GLN A 184 -1.94 -11.17 2.08
C GLN A 184 -1.68 -12.10 0.90
N GLN A 185 -2.56 -12.06 -0.10
CA GLN A 185 -2.33 -12.74 -1.37
C GLN A 185 -0.96 -12.33 -1.92
N TRP A 186 -0.18 -13.33 -2.31
CA TRP A 186 1.05 -13.09 -3.02
C TRP A 186 0.76 -12.70 -4.46
N LEU A 187 1.31 -11.56 -4.88
CA LEU A 187 1.34 -11.16 -6.27
C LEU A 187 2.79 -11.14 -6.77
N PRO A 188 3.06 -11.66 -7.98
CA PRO A 188 4.36 -11.52 -8.60
C PRO A 188 4.59 -10.04 -8.94
N ALA A 189 5.70 -9.50 -8.44
CA ALA A 189 6.22 -8.22 -8.91
C ALA A 189 7.05 -8.44 -10.19
N PRO A 190 7.06 -7.48 -11.13
CA PRO A 190 7.98 -7.54 -12.26
C PRO A 190 9.42 -7.69 -11.78
N THR A 191 10.15 -8.62 -12.37
CA THR A 191 11.58 -8.81 -12.09
C THR A 191 12.40 -8.12 -13.16
N VAL A 192 13.39 -7.35 -12.73
CA VAL A 192 14.30 -6.61 -13.60
C VAL A 192 15.73 -7.03 -13.28
N ARG A 193 16.63 -6.87 -14.24
CA ARG A 193 18.06 -7.09 -14.05
C ARG A 193 18.68 -5.76 -13.61
N TYR A 194 19.34 -5.77 -12.46
CA TYR A 194 20.12 -4.66 -11.95
C TYR A 194 21.60 -4.97 -12.13
N GLU A 195 22.34 -4.06 -12.76
CA GLU A 195 23.78 -4.17 -12.94
C GLU A 195 24.46 -3.21 -11.96
N SER A 196 25.38 -3.72 -11.15
CA SER A 196 26.24 -2.95 -10.28
C SER A 196 27.70 -3.35 -10.46
N GLU A 197 28.63 -2.64 -9.83
CA GLU A 197 30.06 -2.97 -9.84
C GLU A 197 30.34 -4.41 -9.35
N GLY A 198 29.45 -4.98 -8.52
CA GLY A 198 29.52 -6.36 -8.01
C GLY A 198 28.87 -7.42 -8.91
N GLY A 199 28.38 -7.05 -10.10
CA GLY A 199 27.75 -7.97 -11.06
C GLY A 199 26.24 -7.75 -11.25
N SER A 200 25.61 -8.70 -11.92
CA SER A 200 24.20 -8.62 -12.32
C SER A 200 23.30 -9.42 -11.39
N VAL A 201 22.27 -8.78 -10.83
CA VAL A 201 21.33 -9.40 -9.89
C VAL A 201 19.88 -9.21 -10.35
N GLN A 202 19.05 -10.24 -10.21
CA GLN A 202 17.61 -10.10 -10.39
C GLN A 202 16.96 -9.45 -9.17
N VAL A 203 16.22 -8.38 -9.39
CA VAL A 203 15.55 -7.61 -8.34
C VAL A 203 14.08 -7.39 -8.71
N ARG A 204 13.23 -7.19 -7.70
CA ARG A 204 11.80 -6.90 -7.93
C ARG A 204 11.61 -5.40 -8.10
N TRP A 205 10.93 -5.00 -9.17
CA TRP A 205 10.49 -3.62 -9.37
C TRP A 205 9.19 -3.37 -8.60
N MET A 206 9.21 -2.31 -7.80
CA MET A 206 8.10 -1.81 -7.02
C MET A 206 7.90 -0.33 -7.30
N THR A 207 6.69 0.16 -7.06
CA THR A 207 6.37 1.60 -7.18
C THR A 207 5.93 2.15 -5.84
N GLY A 208 6.60 3.20 -5.39
CA GLY A 208 6.19 4.02 -4.27
C GLY A 208 5.35 5.20 -4.76
N VAL A 209 4.15 5.39 -4.21
CA VAL A 209 3.35 6.59 -4.46
C VAL A 209 3.21 7.36 -3.15
N TYR A 210 3.64 8.61 -3.16
CA TYR A 210 3.60 9.49 -2.01
C TYR A 210 2.26 10.22 -1.99
N VAL A 211 1.51 10.04 -0.91
CA VAL A 211 0.19 10.64 -0.72
C VAL A 211 0.18 11.40 0.60
N ARG A 212 -0.40 12.60 0.60
CA ARG A 212 -0.63 13.40 1.81
C ARG A 212 -2.08 13.83 1.82
N ARG A 213 -2.83 13.48 2.87
CA ARG A 213 -4.31 13.61 2.89
C ARG A 213 -4.94 12.94 1.68
N LEU A 214 -5.43 13.70 0.69
CA LEU A 214 -6.02 13.19 -0.55
C LEU A 214 -5.29 13.74 -1.78
N ASP A 215 -4.05 14.22 -1.58
CA ASP A 215 -3.23 14.78 -2.63
C ASP A 215 -2.14 13.78 -3.02
N PHE A 216 -2.06 13.50 -4.31
CA PHE A 216 -0.90 12.85 -4.92
C PHE A 216 0.29 13.82 -4.88
N ILE A 217 1.41 13.38 -4.32
CA ILE A 217 2.62 14.21 -4.16
C ILE A 217 3.68 13.86 -5.20
N ALA A 218 4.01 12.57 -5.31
CA ALA A 218 5.04 12.07 -6.20
C ALA A 218 4.89 10.56 -6.40
N LEU A 219 5.57 10.02 -7.41
CA LEU A 219 5.80 8.59 -7.52
C LEU A 219 7.28 8.31 -7.77
N GLY A 220 7.77 7.20 -7.25
CA GLY A 220 9.16 6.77 -7.42
C GLY A 220 9.24 5.25 -7.54
N ALA A 221 10.00 4.77 -8.53
CA ALA A 221 10.32 3.35 -8.59
C ALA A 221 11.36 3.01 -7.50
N TYR A 222 11.28 1.80 -6.96
CA TYR A 222 12.35 1.24 -6.17
C TYR A 222 12.52 -0.24 -6.48
N LEU A 223 13.77 -0.71 -6.40
CA LEU A 223 14.14 -2.09 -6.59
C LEU A 223 14.29 -2.76 -5.23
N LYS A 224 13.80 -4.00 -5.13
CA LYS A 224 13.90 -4.82 -3.93
C LYS A 224 14.67 -6.11 -4.26
N PRO A 225 15.99 -6.17 -3.97
CA PRO A 225 16.77 -7.40 -3.99
C PRO A 225 16.30 -8.37 -2.90
N SER A 226 16.69 -9.63 -3.04
CA SER A 226 16.40 -10.70 -2.07
C SER A 226 16.98 -10.42 -0.68
N GLY A 227 18.07 -9.65 -0.61
CA GLY A 227 18.75 -9.23 0.63
C GLY A 227 18.07 -8.11 1.42
N GLY A 228 17.02 -7.49 0.87
CA GLY A 228 16.08 -6.65 1.63
C GLY A 228 16.26 -5.13 1.51
N GLU A 229 17.47 -4.62 1.27
CA GLU A 229 17.70 -3.17 1.10
C GLU A 229 17.09 -2.64 -0.20
N ARG A 230 16.39 -1.50 -0.12
CA ARG A 230 15.72 -0.92 -1.29
C ARG A 230 16.68 -0.01 -2.04
N ILE A 231 16.71 -0.14 -3.35
CA ILE A 231 17.43 0.77 -4.25
C ILE A 231 16.38 1.71 -4.84
N TYR A 232 16.36 2.95 -4.41
CA TYR A 232 15.42 3.95 -4.94
C TYR A 232 15.93 4.48 -6.28
N LEU A 233 15.03 4.63 -7.24
CA LEU A 233 15.29 5.26 -8.53
C LEU A 233 14.73 6.68 -8.52
N ASP A 234 15.17 7.50 -9.47
CA ASP A 234 14.77 8.90 -9.52
C ASP A 234 13.24 9.06 -9.54
N PRO A 235 12.69 9.89 -8.64
CA PRO A 235 11.27 10.13 -8.55
C PRO A 235 10.77 10.91 -9.77
N VAL A 236 9.59 10.54 -10.27
CA VAL A 236 8.89 11.34 -11.28
C VAL A 236 8.01 12.34 -10.54
N PHE A 237 8.42 13.60 -10.53
CA PHE A 237 7.59 14.70 -10.10
C PHE A 237 6.66 15.09 -11.24
N VAL A 238 5.35 14.97 -11.01
CA VAL A 238 4.36 15.39 -12.00
C VAL A 238 3.85 16.73 -11.53
N GLY A 239 4.15 17.80 -12.28
CA GLY A 239 3.69 19.16 -12.01
C GLY A 239 2.19 19.22 -11.72
N ARG A 240 1.81 20.21 -10.91
CA ARG A 240 0.41 20.55 -10.63
C ARG A 240 -0.30 20.98 -11.90
#